data_AF-A0A4P6TF10-F1
#
_entry.id   AF-A0A4P6TF10-F1
#
_cell.length_a   1.000
_cell.length_b   1.000
_cell.length_c   1.000
_cell.angle_alpha   90.00
_cell.angle_beta   90.00
_cell.angle_gamma   90.00
#
_symmetry.space_group_name_H-M   'P 1'
#
loop_
_entity.id
_entity.type
_entity.pdbx_description
1 polymer ?
#
loop_
_entity_poly.entity_id
_entity_poly.type
_entity_poly.pdbx_seq_one_letter_code
_entity_poly.pdbx_strand_id
1 'polypeptide(L)'
;MSIRMMRNNIFALLLLSQLSACAGWSEHSSRDAGGVVAWKSQSRNCQDAEAVLGSLRRSRDSALPGKDACAGERLRYVAQQWLNGESRIEPLRSQLDKANEQLRQEPAEGLSGLSILLGSLLNERKRHEDAMQRSNAQLAEQQHRADELAAKLEALRLIEQSMVNKASKKKIQP
;
A
#
# COMPACT_ATOMS: atom_id res chain seq x y z
N MET A 1 -55.25 -19.46 -7.11
CA MET A 1 -54.98 -18.20 -7.83
C MET A 1 -54.94 -17.06 -6.82
N SER A 2 -54.10 -16.05 -7.04
CA SER A 2 -54.13 -14.75 -6.33
C SER A 2 -53.36 -14.57 -5.00
N ILE A 3 -52.04 -14.86 -4.97
CA ILE A 3 -51.12 -14.24 -3.97
C ILE A 3 -49.81 -13.74 -4.62
N ARG A 4 -49.36 -14.33 -5.74
CA ARG A 4 -48.12 -13.88 -6.42
C ARG A 4 -48.23 -12.55 -7.16
N MET A 5 -49.43 -12.05 -7.45
CA MET A 5 -49.62 -10.89 -8.32
C MET A 5 -49.62 -9.54 -7.57
N MET A 6 -49.87 -9.52 -6.25
CA MET A 6 -49.80 -8.27 -5.46
C MET A 6 -48.38 -7.91 -4.99
N ARG A 7 -47.47 -8.88 -4.88
CA ARG A 7 -46.09 -8.59 -4.43
C ARG A 7 -45.27 -7.81 -5.45
N ASN A 8 -45.54 -7.98 -6.74
CA ASN A 8 -44.80 -7.26 -7.78
C ASN A 8 -45.22 -5.78 -7.90
N ASN A 9 -46.45 -5.43 -7.53
CA ASN A 9 -46.90 -4.02 -7.57
C ASN A 9 -46.33 -3.18 -6.42
N ILE A 10 -46.03 -3.78 -5.27
CA ILE A 10 -45.42 -3.06 -4.13
C ILE A 10 -43.94 -2.76 -4.41
N PHE A 11 -43.22 -3.69 -5.06
CA PHE A 11 -41.84 -3.45 -5.47
C PHE A 11 -41.72 -2.39 -6.59
N ALA A 12 -42.70 -2.31 -7.50
CA ALA A 12 -42.71 -1.29 -8.54
C ALA A 12 -42.96 0.13 -7.97
N LEU A 13 -43.84 0.26 -6.96
CA LEU A 13 -44.10 1.56 -6.31
C LEU A 13 -42.94 2.03 -5.42
N LEU A 14 -42.20 1.13 -4.78
CA LEU A 14 -41.00 1.46 -3.98
C LEU A 14 -39.78 1.84 -4.83
N LEU A 15 -39.71 1.38 -6.08
CA LEU A 15 -38.66 1.77 -7.04
C LEU A 15 -38.94 3.12 -7.72
N LEU A 16 -40.21 3.54 -7.79
CA LEU A 16 -40.60 4.84 -8.35
C LEU A 16 -40.52 6.00 -7.34
N SER A 17 -40.45 5.73 -6.03
CA SER A 17 -40.35 6.77 -4.99
C SER A 17 -38.92 7.25 -4.69
N GLN A 18 -37.88 6.69 -5.32
CA GLN A 18 -36.47 7.09 -5.12
C GLN A 18 -35.91 7.99 -6.23
N LEU A 19 -36.75 8.41 -7.19
CA LEU A 19 -36.35 9.29 -8.31
C LEU A 19 -37.01 10.69 -8.27
N SER A 20 -37.58 11.08 -7.13
CA SER A 20 -38.30 12.36 -6.97
C SER A 20 -37.89 13.09 -5.69
N ALA A 21 -36.60 13.38 -5.53
CA ALA A 21 -36.13 14.40 -4.58
C ALA A 21 -34.69 14.81 -4.96
N CYS A 22 -34.56 15.62 -6.01
CA CYS A 22 -33.51 16.63 -6.23
C CYS A 22 -33.73 17.30 -7.59
N ALA A 23 -34.93 17.87 -7.77
CA ALA A 23 -35.16 18.92 -8.75
C ALA A 23 -35.26 20.24 -7.96
N GLY A 24 -34.11 20.72 -7.50
CA GLY A 24 -33.93 22.06 -6.94
C GLY A 24 -33.06 22.83 -7.92
N TRP A 25 -33.70 23.62 -8.76
CA TRP A 25 -33.03 24.44 -9.76
C TRP A 25 -32.18 25.53 -9.09
N SER A 26 -30.92 25.58 -9.54
CA SER A 26 -30.21 26.79 -9.99
C SER A 26 -30.58 28.10 -9.28
N GLU A 27 -29.76 28.48 -8.30
CA GLU A 27 -29.57 29.89 -7.96
C GLU A 27 -28.21 30.32 -8.52
N HIS A 28 -28.25 30.93 -9.70
CA HIS A 28 -27.13 31.67 -10.26
C HIS A 28 -26.86 32.87 -9.35
N SER A 29 -25.84 32.78 -8.50
CA SER A 29 -25.27 33.95 -7.84
C SER A 29 -24.50 34.77 -8.89
N SER A 30 -25.15 35.80 -9.42
CA SER A 30 -24.49 36.92 -10.10
C SER A 30 -23.50 37.54 -9.13
N ARG A 31 -22.21 37.43 -9.45
CA ARG A 31 -21.15 38.10 -8.72
C ARG A 31 -20.77 39.36 -9.49
N ASP A 32 -21.21 40.50 -8.95
CA ASP A 32 -20.87 41.82 -9.45
C ASP A 32 -19.36 42.03 -9.51
N ALA A 33 -18.96 42.75 -10.56
CA ALA A 33 -17.61 43.22 -10.78
C ALA A 33 -17.20 44.22 -9.67
N GLY A 34 -16.11 43.88 -8.98
CA GLY A 34 -15.40 44.79 -8.09
C GLY A 34 -13.92 44.41 -8.13
N GLY A 35 -13.15 45.15 -8.92
CA GLY A 35 -11.72 44.94 -9.07
C GLY A 35 -10.96 45.24 -7.78
N VAL A 36 -10.13 44.28 -7.35
CA VAL A 36 -8.97 44.54 -6.49
C VAL A 36 -7.82 43.65 -6.96
N VAL A 37 -6.65 44.26 -7.00
CA VAL A 37 -5.42 43.82 -7.66
C VAL A 37 -4.84 42.53 -7.04
N ALA A 38 -4.67 41.54 -7.90
CA ALA A 38 -3.62 40.51 -7.95
C ALA A 38 -2.86 40.14 -6.66
N TRP A 39 -3.33 39.09 -5.98
CA TRP A 39 -2.46 37.99 -5.55
C TRP A 39 -3.12 36.70 -6.04
N LYS A 40 -2.54 36.04 -7.04
CA LYS A 40 -3.00 34.76 -7.59
C LYS A 40 -2.77 33.64 -6.56
N SER A 41 -3.63 33.54 -5.55
CA SER A 41 -3.98 32.23 -5.00
C SER A 41 -5.00 31.63 -5.96
N GLN A 42 -4.49 30.98 -7.00
CA GLN A 42 -5.30 30.13 -7.86
C GLN A 42 -5.89 29.07 -6.93
N SER A 43 -7.15 29.25 -6.52
CA SER A 43 -7.89 28.30 -5.71
C SER A 43 -7.95 26.99 -6.49
N ARG A 44 -6.99 26.11 -6.21
CA ARG A 44 -6.97 24.76 -6.74
C ARG A 44 -8.09 24.05 -5.99
N ASN A 45 -9.14 23.64 -6.70
CA ASN A 45 -10.19 22.80 -6.13
C ASN A 45 -9.58 21.44 -5.79
N CYS A 46 -8.97 21.34 -4.60
CA CYS A 46 -8.51 20.09 -4.04
C CYS A 46 -9.71 19.28 -3.57
N GLN A 47 -9.69 17.98 -3.84
CA GLN A 47 -10.74 17.07 -3.40
C GLN A 47 -10.80 16.99 -1.87
N ASP A 48 -12.01 16.86 -1.35
CA ASP A 48 -12.27 16.60 0.06
C ASP A 48 -11.94 15.15 0.44
N ALA A 49 -11.93 14.87 1.75
CA ALA A 49 -11.62 13.54 2.27
C ALA A 49 -12.57 12.46 1.73
N GLU A 50 -13.87 12.78 1.61
CA GLU A 50 -14.88 11.83 1.15
C GLU A 50 -14.72 11.48 -0.33
N ALA A 51 -14.42 12.44 -1.21
CA ALA A 51 -14.14 12.14 -2.62
C ALA A 51 -12.87 11.29 -2.78
N VAL A 52 -11.84 11.57 -1.98
CA VAL A 52 -10.60 10.78 -1.96
C VAL A 52 -10.89 9.34 -1.53
N LEU A 53 -11.57 9.14 -0.40
CA LEU A 53 -11.89 7.80 0.11
C LEU A 53 -12.84 7.04 -0.82
N GLY A 54 -13.86 7.71 -1.36
CA GLY A 54 -14.81 7.12 -2.30
C GLY A 54 -14.16 6.67 -3.61
N SER A 55 -13.08 7.33 -4.05
CA SER A 55 -12.37 6.97 -5.27
C SER A 55 -11.34 5.85 -5.11
N LEU A 56 -10.86 5.57 -3.88
CA LEU A 56 -9.87 4.53 -3.60
C LEU A 56 -10.27 3.14 -4.07
N ARG A 57 -11.54 2.77 -3.92
CA ARG A 57 -12.04 1.44 -4.34
C ARG A 57 -12.34 1.33 -5.83
N ARG A 58 -12.55 2.48 -6.50
CA ARG A 58 -12.97 2.52 -7.91
C ARG A 58 -11.78 2.62 -8.86
N SER A 59 -10.70 3.25 -8.42
CA SER A 59 -9.48 3.38 -9.22
C SER A 59 -8.58 2.17 -8.97
N ARG A 60 -8.25 1.43 -10.05
CA ARG A 60 -7.19 0.40 -10.03
C ARG A 60 -5.82 0.98 -10.36
N ASP A 61 -5.79 2.01 -11.21
CA ASP A 61 -4.56 2.68 -11.60
C ASP A 61 -4.54 4.15 -11.16
N SER A 62 -3.59 4.49 -10.30
CA SER A 62 -3.29 5.87 -9.90
C SER A 62 -1.94 6.28 -10.46
N ALA A 63 -1.96 7.25 -11.38
CA ALA A 63 -0.75 7.88 -11.89
C ALA A 63 0.02 8.58 -10.76
N LEU A 64 1.35 8.65 -10.91
CA LEU A 64 2.22 9.33 -9.96
C LEU A 64 1.83 10.82 -9.86
N PRO A 65 1.55 11.35 -8.65
CA PRO A 65 1.17 12.74 -8.48
C PRO A 65 2.31 13.67 -8.89
N GLY A 66 1.98 14.66 -9.73
CA GLY A 66 2.89 15.71 -10.18
C GLY A 66 3.31 16.67 -9.06
N LYS A 67 4.09 17.70 -9.42
CA LYS A 67 4.51 18.74 -8.46
C LYS A 67 3.33 19.54 -7.91
N ASP A 68 2.30 19.71 -8.72
CA ASP A 68 1.13 20.53 -8.42
C ASP A 68 -0.05 19.79 -7.77
N ALA A 69 0.11 18.48 -7.52
CA ALA A 69 -0.95 17.65 -6.96
C ALA A 69 -1.30 18.05 -5.52
N CYS A 70 -2.59 17.96 -5.20
CA CYS A 70 -3.15 18.21 -3.88
C CYS A 70 -2.80 17.09 -2.89
N ALA A 71 -2.86 17.38 -1.59
CA ALA A 71 -2.59 16.40 -0.54
C ALA A 71 -3.49 15.15 -0.67
N GLY A 72 -4.79 15.36 -0.94
CA GLY A 72 -5.75 14.28 -1.16
C GLY A 72 -5.36 13.33 -2.31
N GLU A 73 -4.88 13.86 -3.44
CA GLU A 73 -4.43 13.04 -4.58
C GLU A 73 -3.17 12.23 -4.25
N ARG A 74 -2.25 12.85 -3.50
CA ARG A 74 -1.04 12.16 -3.02
C ARG A 74 -1.38 11.04 -2.05
N LEU A 75 -2.25 11.29 -1.08
CA LEU A 75 -2.73 10.28 -0.15
C LEU A 75 -3.51 9.17 -0.87
N ARG A 76 -4.32 9.52 -1.87
CA ARG A 76 -5.02 8.55 -2.72
C ARG A 76 -4.04 7.63 -3.43
N TYR A 77 -3.03 8.20 -4.07
CA TYR A 77 -1.97 7.43 -4.74
C TYR A 77 -1.27 6.50 -3.76
N VAL A 78 -0.85 7.00 -2.59
CA VAL A 78 -0.16 6.18 -1.58
C VAL A 78 -1.03 5.02 -1.11
N ALA A 79 -2.29 5.29 -0.76
CA ALA A 79 -3.23 4.26 -0.32
C ALA A 79 -3.51 3.23 -1.43
N GLN A 80 -3.64 3.66 -2.68
CA GLN A 80 -3.91 2.77 -3.80
C GLN A 80 -2.70 1.89 -4.14
N GLN A 81 -1.48 2.46 -4.16
CA GLN A 81 -0.27 1.67 -4.35
C GLN A 81 -0.04 0.67 -3.22
N TRP A 82 -0.36 1.07 -1.98
CA TRP A 82 -0.36 0.16 -0.85
C TRP A 82 -1.33 -1.02 -1.05
N LEU A 83 -2.57 -0.75 -1.47
CA LEU A 83 -3.57 -1.78 -1.76
C LEU A 83 -3.17 -2.68 -2.94
N ASN A 84 -2.47 -2.13 -3.92
CA ASN A 84 -1.94 -2.87 -5.07
C ASN A 84 -0.69 -3.70 -4.73
N GLY A 85 -0.18 -3.64 -3.50
CA GLY A 85 0.97 -4.41 -3.06
C GLY A 85 2.31 -3.90 -3.58
N GLU A 86 2.42 -2.59 -3.90
CA GLU A 86 3.67 -1.94 -4.34
C GLU A 86 4.83 -2.37 -3.44
N SER A 87 5.93 -2.86 -4.01
CA SER A 87 7.08 -3.36 -3.26
C SER A 87 7.97 -2.25 -2.70
N ARG A 88 7.98 -1.08 -3.36
CA ARG A 88 8.89 0.02 -3.03
C ARG A 88 8.24 1.00 -2.06
N ILE A 89 8.71 1.01 -0.82
CA ILE A 89 8.20 1.92 0.22
C ILE A 89 8.64 3.37 -0.01
N GLU A 90 9.88 3.61 -0.43
CA GLU A 90 10.47 4.96 -0.48
C GLU A 90 9.70 5.96 -1.37
N PRO A 91 9.24 5.60 -2.60
CA PRO A 91 8.41 6.51 -3.39
C PRO A 91 7.08 6.85 -2.73
N LEU A 92 6.46 5.89 -2.03
CA LEU A 92 5.22 6.10 -1.30
C LEU A 92 5.44 7.01 -0.11
N ARG A 93 6.56 6.81 0.61
CA ARG A 93 6.95 7.66 1.72
C ARG A 93 7.17 9.11 1.29
N SER A 94 7.89 9.32 0.19
CA SER A 94 8.11 10.65 -0.37
C SER A 94 6.79 11.37 -0.73
N GLN A 95 5.81 10.65 -1.28
CA GLN A 95 4.49 11.24 -1.59
C GLN A 95 3.69 11.54 -0.32
N LEU A 96 3.76 10.66 0.69
CA LEU A 96 3.12 10.88 1.98
C LEU A 96 3.73 12.08 2.71
N ASP A 97 5.05 12.25 2.69
CA ASP A 97 5.72 13.38 3.34
C ASP A 97 5.33 14.71 2.68
N LYS A 98 5.23 14.76 1.35
CA LYS A 98 4.71 15.92 0.62
C LYS A 98 3.25 16.23 0.98
N ALA A 99 2.41 15.21 1.12
CA ALA A 99 1.02 15.39 1.54
C ALA A 99 0.93 15.91 2.98
N ASN A 100 1.75 15.38 3.88
CA ASN A 100 1.82 15.83 5.28
C ASN A 100 2.29 17.28 5.39
N GLU A 101 3.24 17.71 4.56
CA GLU A 101 3.68 19.10 4.52
C GLU A 101 2.56 20.04 4.05
N GLN A 102 1.83 19.64 3.01
CA GLN A 102 0.65 20.38 2.55
C GLN A 102 -0.45 20.46 3.64
N LEU A 103 -0.74 19.35 4.32
CA LEU A 103 -1.75 19.30 5.39
C LEU A 103 -1.37 20.11 6.64
N ARG A 104 -0.07 20.36 6.88
CA ARG A 104 0.37 21.27 7.95
C ARG A 104 0.03 22.72 7.64
N GLN A 105 0.07 23.09 6.36
CA GLN A 105 -0.20 24.46 5.91
C GLN A 105 -1.70 24.70 5.75
N GLU A 106 -2.41 23.72 5.16
CA GLU A 106 -3.85 23.76 4.93
C GLU A 106 -4.49 22.50 5.53
N PRO A 107 -4.91 22.54 6.81
CA PRO A 107 -5.50 21.38 7.46
C PRO A 107 -6.86 21.05 6.82
N ALA A 108 -6.96 19.85 6.28
CA ALA A 108 -8.21 19.27 5.78
C ALA A 108 -8.68 18.19 6.74
N GLU A 109 -9.84 18.41 7.36
CA GLU A 109 -10.47 17.44 8.26
C GLU A 109 -10.71 16.11 7.51
N GLY A 110 -10.38 14.98 8.15
CA GLY A 110 -10.44 13.64 7.56
C GLY A 110 -9.17 13.19 6.81
N LEU A 111 -8.51 14.07 6.04
CA LEU A 111 -7.27 13.70 5.33
C LEU A 111 -6.08 13.49 6.28
N SER A 112 -6.04 14.23 7.39
CA SER A 112 -5.01 14.04 8.43
C SER A 112 -5.09 12.66 9.08
N GLY A 113 -6.29 12.12 9.29
CA GLY A 113 -6.46 10.75 9.82
C GLY A 113 -5.93 9.69 8.86
N LEU A 114 -6.23 9.87 7.56
CA LEU A 114 -5.72 8.99 6.51
C LEU A 114 -4.18 9.06 6.41
N SER A 115 -3.59 10.25 6.51
CA SER A 115 -2.13 10.40 6.43
C SER A 115 -1.41 9.72 7.60
N ILE A 116 -1.94 9.83 8.81
CA ILE A 116 -1.42 9.14 10.01
C ILE A 116 -1.51 7.62 9.82
N LEU A 117 -2.65 7.12 9.36
CA LEU A 117 -2.84 5.69 9.12
C LEU A 117 -1.85 5.14 8.09
N LEU A 118 -1.72 5.81 6.93
CA LEU A 118 -0.77 5.41 5.90
C LEU A 118 0.68 5.47 6.41
N GLY A 119 1.02 6.47 7.22
CA GLY A 119 2.32 6.57 7.87
C GLY A 119 2.62 5.38 8.77
N SER A 120 1.65 4.97 9.60
CA SER A 120 1.75 3.79 10.46
C SER A 120 1.96 2.51 9.65
N LEU A 121 1.16 2.30 8.60
CA LEU A 121 1.24 1.13 7.73
C LEU A 121 2.60 1.01 7.03
N LEU A 122 3.11 2.11 6.47
CA LEU A 122 4.43 2.13 5.84
C LEU A 122 5.56 1.84 6.85
N ASN A 123 5.44 2.34 8.08
CA ASN A 123 6.41 2.08 9.14
C ASN A 123 6.41 0.62 9.60
N GLU A 124 5.24 0.01 9.76
CA GLU A 124 5.12 -1.42 10.08
C GLU A 124 5.75 -2.27 8.98
N ARG A 125 5.46 -1.95 7.72
CA ARG A 125 6.06 -2.67 6.61
C ARG A 125 7.57 -2.61 6.60
N LYS A 126 8.14 -1.42 6.81
CA LYS A 126 9.60 -1.26 6.90
C LYS A 126 10.17 -2.12 8.02
N ARG A 127 9.53 -2.14 9.20
CA ARG A 127 9.96 -3.02 10.30
C ARG A 127 9.91 -4.50 9.94
N HIS A 128 8.87 -4.93 9.22
CA HIS A 128 8.78 -6.30 8.72
C HIS A 128 9.87 -6.62 7.70
N GLU A 129 10.13 -5.72 6.75
CA GLU A 129 11.21 -5.89 5.76
C GLU A 129 12.59 -5.97 6.45
N ASP A 130 12.87 -5.10 7.42
CA ASP A 130 14.11 -5.14 8.20
C ASP A 130 14.24 -6.44 9.01
N ALA A 131 13.14 -6.92 9.59
CA ALA A 131 13.13 -8.19 10.34
C ALA A 131 13.37 -9.39 9.41
N MET A 132 12.76 -9.39 8.22
CA MET A 132 12.97 -10.41 7.19
C MET A 132 14.43 -10.42 6.71
N GLN A 133 15.02 -9.25 6.47
CA GLN A 133 16.43 -9.16 6.08
C GLN A 133 17.36 -9.73 7.14
N ARG A 134 17.13 -9.41 8.42
CA ARG A 134 17.91 -9.98 9.53
C ARG A 134 17.76 -11.50 9.63
N SER A 135 16.55 -12.01 9.50
CA SER A 135 16.29 -13.45 9.54
C SER A 135 16.96 -14.18 8.36
N ASN A 136 16.89 -13.63 7.15
CA ASN A 136 17.54 -14.18 5.98
C ASN A 136 19.07 -14.20 6.13
N ALA A 137 19.66 -13.14 6.70
CA ALA A 137 21.10 -13.10 6.97
C ALA A 137 21.52 -14.17 7.98
N GLN A 138 20.73 -14.38 9.04
CA GLN A 138 20.97 -15.45 10.01
C GLN A 138 20.85 -16.83 9.37
N LEU A 139 19.84 -17.04 8.52
CA LEU A 139 19.67 -18.31 7.81
C LEU A 139 20.84 -18.61 6.89
N ALA A 140 21.33 -17.63 6.13
CA ALA A 140 22.49 -17.78 5.26
C ALA A 140 23.76 -18.16 6.04
N GLU A 141 23.96 -17.54 7.21
CA GLU A 141 25.07 -17.90 8.11
C GLU A 141 24.94 -19.34 8.65
N GLN A 142 23.73 -19.77 9.02
CA GLN A 142 23.50 -21.16 9.46
C GLN A 142 23.74 -22.17 8.34
N GLN A 143 23.33 -21.84 7.11
CA GLN A 143 23.61 -22.68 5.94
C GLN A 143 25.11 -22.82 5.71
N HIS A 144 25.86 -21.71 5.76
CA HIS A 144 27.32 -21.75 5.63
C HIS A 144 27.98 -22.64 6.69
N ARG A 145 27.55 -22.55 7.95
CA ARG A 145 28.06 -23.42 9.02
C ARG A 145 27.71 -24.88 8.79
N ALA A 146 26.50 -25.17 8.31
CA ALA A 146 26.08 -26.53 7.99
C ALA A 146 26.95 -27.11 6.85
N ASP A 147 27.24 -26.32 5.83
CA ASP A 147 28.09 -26.71 4.70
C ASP A 147 29.54 -26.96 5.15
N GLU A 148 30.10 -26.11 6.02
CA GLU A 148 31.41 -26.34 6.61
C GLU A 148 31.47 -27.64 7.43
N LEU A 149 30.43 -27.92 8.21
CA LEU A 149 30.36 -29.15 9.01
C LEU A 149 30.21 -30.38 8.11
N ALA A 150 29.42 -30.28 7.04
CA ALA A 150 29.30 -31.34 6.04
C ALA A 150 30.66 -31.63 5.36
N ALA A 151 31.40 -30.58 4.98
CA ALA A 151 32.74 -30.72 4.42
C ALA A 151 33.73 -31.37 5.41
N LYS A 152 33.67 -30.99 6.69
CA LYS A 152 34.50 -31.61 7.75
C LYS A 152 34.16 -33.09 7.96
N LEU A 153 32.87 -33.44 7.97
CA LEU A 153 32.44 -34.83 8.08
C LEU A 153 32.92 -35.67 6.89
N GLU A 154 32.84 -35.13 5.67
CA GLU A 154 33.34 -35.81 4.48
C GLU A 154 34.86 -36.00 4.54
N ALA A 155 35.62 -34.99 4.98
CA ALA A 155 37.06 -35.12 5.20
C ALA A 155 37.40 -36.21 6.22
N LEU A 156 36.66 -36.29 7.33
CA LEU A 156 36.84 -37.35 8.34
C LEU A 156 36.53 -38.74 7.77
N ARG A 157 35.47 -38.86 6.96
CA ARG A 157 35.10 -40.11 6.28
C ARG A 157 36.21 -40.57 5.32
N LEU A 158 36.80 -39.66 4.57
CA LEU A 158 37.94 -39.97 3.68
C LEU A 158 39.17 -40.40 4.47
N ILE A 159 39.45 -39.76 5.62
CA ILE A 159 40.54 -40.16 6.50
C ILE A 159 40.30 -41.58 7.04
N GLU A 160 39.09 -41.87 7.54
CA GLU A 160 38.71 -43.20 8.02
C GLU A 160 38.93 -44.27 6.95
N GLN A 161 38.43 -44.05 5.73
CA GLN A 161 38.64 -44.97 4.61
C GLN A 161 40.13 -45.17 4.32
N SER A 162 40.94 -44.11 4.37
CA SER A 162 42.39 -44.21 4.16
C SER A 162 43.07 -45.06 5.24
N MET A 163 42.63 -44.99 6.49
CA MET A 163 43.16 -45.80 7.59
C MET A 163 42.78 -47.27 7.45
N VAL A 164 41.51 -47.56 7.11
CA VAL A 164 41.03 -48.93 6.83
C VAL A 164 41.80 -49.55 5.66
N ASN A 165 42.02 -48.78 4.60
CA ASN A 165 42.81 -49.23 3.43
C ASN A 165 44.29 -49.46 3.76
N LYS A 166 44.89 -48.68 4.67
CA LYS A 166 46.25 -48.91 5.16
C LYS A 166 46.35 -50.15 6.06
N ALA A 167 45.35 -50.37 6.92
CA ALA A 167 45.29 -51.53 7.82
C ALA A 167 45.11 -52.85 7.06
N SER A 168 44.26 -52.87 6.03
CA SER A 168 44.04 -54.05 5.17
C SER A 168 45.29 -54.42 4.35
N LYS A 169 46.03 -53.44 3.80
CA LYS A 169 47.30 -53.70 3.08
C LYS A 169 48.39 -54.32 3.96
N LYS A 170 48.44 -54.01 5.26
CA LYS A 170 49.42 -54.61 6.20
C LYS A 170 49.17 -56.10 6.50
N LYS A 171 47.98 -56.63 6.23
CA LYS A 171 47.61 -58.05 6.46
C LYS A 171 47.96 -59.00 5.30
N ILE A 172 48.46 -58.49 4.17
CA ILE A 172 48.71 -59.27 2.94
C ILE A 172 50.21 -59.38 2.63
N GLN A 173 51.06 -59.43 3.66
CA GLN A 173 52.45 -59.88 3.49
C GLN A 173 52.62 -61.26 4.14
N PRO A 174 52.69 -62.35 3.36
CA PRO A 174 53.34 -63.59 3.79
C PRO A 174 54.87 -63.42 3.86
#